data_AF-A0A318D1C6-F1
#
_entry.id   AF-A0A318D1C6-F1
#
_cell.length_a   1.000
_cell.length_b   1.000
_cell.length_c   1.000
_cell.angle_alpha   90.00
_cell.angle_beta   90.00
_cell.angle_gamma   90.00
#
_symmetry.space_group_name_H-M   'P 1'
#
loop_
_entity.id
_entity.type
_entity.pdbx_description
1 polymer ?
#
loop_
_entity_poly.entity_id
_entity_poly.type
_entity_poly.pdbx_seq_one_letter_code
_entity_poly.pdbx_strand_id
1 'polypeptide(L)'
;MGKVTDHLLSQISKQVNDKGIVVWYDPEKAYTKIIEKLSVPETMVLSFEDSFFRLREQIEPFLEFVDDTGKPKHDCTVPPRLIVYIPGNRNDTRYALIEVEMAGIVLEPGAHPWQRNTRLRVIAEQVFKKIAPDSAVDIARQVEEGILTLEELDKLSIEAEGIATGTVKIIFGTASAVDVALDFAASTEHDEAILAKQAITELAGLFHSELSIELEPEADPVTARKKLWRAILMTELLSGLSKDARPAEFSSMALPDRPEHVDKVLHLCNVWRNRVDYRKAYIEAARATESEFGLSDLDLPTDKLADLETFPFLEKALLLCADRCLLDGSPHEAFRLAQERKNSFWSLEDPTNQLRWALVENSAHILILGERIRAQLIKLKGSR
;
A
#
# COMPACT_ATOMS: atom_id res chain seq x y z
N MET A 1 1.82 -12.91 -19.34
CA MET A 1 0.85 -11.88 -19.77
C MET A 1 -0.30 -11.92 -18.78
N GLY A 2 -0.94 -10.79 -18.48
CA GLY A 2 -2.09 -10.78 -17.58
C GLY A 2 -3.41 -10.98 -18.34
N LYS A 3 -4.51 -11.10 -17.59
CA LYS A 3 -5.83 -11.43 -18.16
C LYS A 3 -6.39 -10.30 -19.03
N VAL A 4 -5.97 -9.05 -18.83
CA VAL A 4 -6.43 -7.91 -19.62
C VAL A 4 -5.82 -7.94 -21.01
N THR A 5 -4.49 -8.13 -21.08
CA THR A 5 -3.79 -8.37 -22.34
C THR A 5 -4.35 -9.60 -23.05
N ASP A 6 -4.52 -10.73 -22.36
CA ASP A 6 -5.03 -11.96 -22.98
C ASP A 6 -6.43 -11.78 -23.59
N HIS A 7 -7.30 -11.03 -22.91
CA HIS A 7 -8.65 -10.71 -23.42
C HIS A 7 -8.59 -9.83 -24.67
N LEU A 8 -7.75 -8.79 -24.69
CA LEU A 8 -7.51 -7.96 -25.86
C LEU A 8 -6.98 -8.79 -27.05
N LEU A 9 -5.95 -9.63 -26.81
CA LEU A 9 -5.35 -10.47 -27.84
C LEU A 9 -6.34 -11.48 -28.41
N SER A 10 -7.20 -12.05 -27.56
CA SER A 10 -8.29 -12.93 -27.98
C SER A 10 -9.29 -12.19 -28.88
N GLN A 11 -9.62 -10.95 -28.57
CA GLN A 11 -10.51 -10.13 -29.41
C GLN A 11 -9.88 -9.83 -30.77
N ILE A 12 -8.63 -9.37 -30.80
CA ILE A 12 -7.92 -9.06 -32.05
C ILE A 12 -7.79 -10.32 -32.90
N SER A 13 -7.39 -11.45 -32.31
CA SER A 13 -7.24 -12.72 -33.02
C SER A 13 -8.54 -13.20 -33.65
N LYS A 14 -9.69 -12.96 -33.00
CA LYS A 14 -11.00 -13.24 -33.61
C LYS A 14 -11.27 -12.34 -34.83
N GLN A 15 -10.94 -11.05 -34.74
CA GLN A 15 -11.10 -10.14 -35.88
C GLN A 15 -10.21 -10.53 -37.07
N VAL A 16 -8.96 -10.95 -36.81
CA VAL A 16 -8.07 -11.48 -37.86
C VAL A 16 -8.64 -12.77 -38.47
N ASN A 17 -9.15 -13.69 -37.65
CA ASN A 17 -9.73 -14.94 -38.17
C ASN A 17 -10.99 -14.70 -39.02
N ASP A 18 -11.82 -13.72 -38.65
CA ASP A 18 -13.09 -13.45 -39.31
C ASP A 18 -12.95 -12.55 -40.54
N LYS A 19 -11.96 -11.64 -40.56
CA LYS A 19 -11.83 -10.56 -41.56
C LYS A 19 -10.48 -10.53 -42.27
N GLY A 20 -9.49 -11.28 -41.82
CA GLY A 20 -8.13 -11.29 -42.36
C GLY A 20 -7.33 -10.06 -41.95
N ILE A 21 -7.70 -8.90 -42.49
CA ILE A 21 -6.99 -7.64 -42.30
C ILE A 21 -7.62 -6.85 -41.15
N VAL A 22 -6.80 -6.42 -40.21
CA VAL A 22 -7.18 -5.59 -39.05
C VAL A 22 -6.35 -4.31 -39.06
N VAL A 23 -7.00 -3.16 -39.08
CA VAL A 23 -6.38 -1.84 -38.90
C VAL A 23 -6.73 -1.35 -37.49
N TRP A 24 -5.72 -1.22 -36.63
CA TRP A 24 -5.88 -0.89 -35.23
C TRP A 24 -5.30 0.48 -34.90
N TYR A 25 -6.19 1.40 -34.53
CA TYR A 25 -5.84 2.74 -34.06
C TYR A 25 -5.76 2.79 -32.53
N ASP A 26 -4.65 3.31 -32.01
CA ASP A 26 -4.40 3.53 -30.59
C ASP A 26 -3.94 4.97 -30.33
N PRO A 27 -4.89 5.94 -30.25
CA PRO A 27 -4.57 7.34 -30.00
C PRO A 27 -3.95 7.59 -28.63
N GLU A 28 -4.27 6.75 -27.63
CA GLU A 28 -3.78 6.86 -26.25
C GLU A 28 -2.40 6.20 -26.07
N LYS A 29 -1.92 5.47 -27.09
CA LYS A 29 -0.65 4.72 -27.09
C LYS A 29 -0.57 3.66 -25.97
N ALA A 30 -1.70 3.23 -25.44
CA ALA A 30 -1.82 2.29 -24.34
C ALA A 30 -1.22 0.90 -24.67
N TYR A 31 -1.12 0.54 -25.94
CA TYR A 31 -0.75 -0.80 -26.40
C TYR A 31 0.61 -0.86 -27.11
N THR A 32 1.34 0.26 -27.18
CA THR A 32 2.61 0.36 -27.91
C THR A 32 3.65 -0.66 -27.45
N LYS A 33 3.72 -0.98 -26.15
CA LYS A 33 4.67 -1.98 -25.63
C LYS A 33 4.25 -3.43 -25.92
N ILE A 34 2.97 -3.66 -26.19
CA ILE A 34 2.44 -4.99 -26.49
C ILE A 34 2.66 -5.32 -27.95
N ILE A 35 2.52 -4.34 -28.85
CA ILE A 35 2.67 -4.59 -30.29
C ILE A 35 4.05 -5.14 -30.64
N GLU A 36 5.10 -4.67 -29.95
CA GLU A 36 6.49 -5.17 -30.11
C GLU A 36 6.65 -6.66 -29.74
N LYS A 37 5.77 -7.18 -28.89
CA LYS A 37 5.80 -8.55 -28.37
C LYS A 37 4.64 -9.38 -28.91
N LEU A 38 3.81 -8.81 -29.77
CA LEU A 38 2.61 -9.45 -30.27
C LEU A 38 3.00 -10.56 -31.25
N SER A 39 2.62 -11.79 -30.92
CA SER A 39 2.71 -12.91 -31.83
C SER A 39 1.34 -13.55 -31.97
N VAL A 40 0.76 -13.41 -33.16
CA VAL A 40 -0.47 -14.09 -33.55
C VAL A 40 -0.12 -15.13 -34.62
N PRO A 41 -0.57 -16.39 -34.51
CA PRO A 41 -0.22 -17.43 -35.45
C PRO A 41 -0.55 -17.05 -36.89
N GLU A 42 0.45 -17.22 -37.77
CA GLU A 42 0.34 -16.98 -39.22
C GLU A 42 -0.11 -15.56 -39.57
N THR A 43 0.14 -14.56 -38.70
CA THR A 43 -0.31 -13.18 -38.90
C THR A 43 0.88 -12.25 -38.97
N MET A 44 0.93 -11.44 -40.03
CA MET A 44 1.91 -10.35 -40.13
C MET A 44 1.44 -9.16 -39.30
N VAL A 45 2.34 -8.56 -38.52
CA VAL A 45 2.07 -7.34 -37.74
C VAL A 45 2.94 -6.22 -38.29
N LEU A 46 2.32 -5.18 -38.82
CA LEU A 46 2.98 -3.96 -39.31
C LEU A 46 2.59 -2.79 -38.41
N SER A 47 3.55 -2.07 -37.88
CA SER A 47 3.33 -0.87 -37.08
C SER A 47 3.72 0.38 -37.85
N PHE A 48 2.95 1.44 -37.73
CA PHE A 48 3.34 2.75 -38.22
C PHE A 48 4.57 3.27 -37.44
N GLU A 49 5.62 3.64 -38.18
CA GLU A 49 6.85 4.24 -37.64
C GLU A 49 6.95 5.72 -37.99
N ASP A 50 7.33 6.04 -39.23
CA ASP A 50 7.68 7.39 -39.68
C ASP A 50 6.93 7.86 -40.95
N SER A 51 6.47 6.93 -41.79
CA SER A 51 5.87 7.24 -43.09
C SER A 51 4.75 6.30 -43.49
N PHE A 52 3.60 6.86 -43.84
CA PHE A 52 2.49 6.10 -44.42
C PHE A 52 2.84 5.53 -45.80
N PHE A 53 3.74 6.14 -46.56
CA PHE A 53 4.19 5.58 -47.84
C PHE A 53 4.97 4.29 -47.64
N ARG A 54 5.90 4.26 -46.67
CA ARG A 54 6.63 3.04 -46.30
C ARG A 54 5.68 1.96 -45.78
N LEU A 55 4.76 2.34 -44.90
CA LEU A 55 3.78 1.39 -44.37
C LEU A 55 2.90 0.81 -45.49
N ARG A 56 2.45 1.64 -46.44
CA ARG A 56 1.64 1.19 -47.59
C ARG A 56 2.41 0.24 -48.50
N GLU A 57 3.68 0.54 -48.79
CA GLU A 57 4.55 -0.36 -49.57
C GLU A 57 4.67 -1.75 -48.90
N GLN A 58 4.77 -1.80 -47.56
CA GLN A 58 4.80 -3.06 -46.81
C GLN A 58 3.45 -3.79 -46.82
N ILE A 59 2.34 -3.07 -46.92
CA ILE A 59 0.99 -3.65 -46.96
C ILE A 59 0.62 -4.17 -48.35
N GLU A 60 1.17 -3.57 -49.41
CA GLU A 60 0.83 -3.84 -50.81
C GLU A 60 0.81 -5.34 -51.19
N PRO A 61 1.78 -6.18 -50.78
CA PRO A 61 1.74 -7.63 -51.09
C PRO A 61 0.51 -8.36 -50.57
N PHE A 62 -0.12 -7.86 -49.50
CA PHE A 62 -1.32 -8.43 -48.88
C PHE A 62 -2.61 -7.94 -49.54
N LEU A 63 -2.59 -6.79 -50.22
CA LEU A 63 -3.73 -6.28 -50.98
C LEU A 63 -3.67 -6.68 -52.46
N GLU A 64 -2.51 -7.15 -52.92
CA GLU A 64 -2.30 -7.53 -54.31
C GLU A 64 -2.92 -8.91 -54.61
N PHE A 65 -3.86 -8.93 -55.58
CA PHE A 65 -4.60 -10.13 -55.97
C PHE A 65 -3.99 -10.83 -57.19
N VAL A 66 -3.12 -10.16 -57.94
CA VAL A 66 -2.47 -10.71 -59.12
C VAL A 66 -0.98 -10.99 -58.90
N ASP A 67 -0.44 -11.97 -59.61
CA ASP A 67 1.00 -12.23 -59.68
C ASP A 67 1.69 -11.31 -60.70
N ASP A 68 3.02 -11.39 -60.78
CA ASP A 68 3.85 -10.61 -61.72
C ASP A 68 3.49 -10.85 -63.21
N THR A 69 2.66 -11.86 -63.49
CA THR A 69 2.19 -12.21 -64.84
C THR A 69 0.74 -11.75 -65.10
N GLY A 70 0.12 -11.06 -64.13
CA GLY A 70 -1.24 -10.55 -64.20
C GLY A 70 -2.33 -11.60 -63.97
N LYS A 71 -1.98 -12.78 -63.45
CA LYS A 71 -2.95 -13.85 -63.11
C LYS A 71 -3.32 -13.79 -61.63
N PRO A 72 -4.54 -14.19 -61.23
CA PRO A 72 -4.89 -14.29 -59.81
C PRO A 72 -3.91 -15.19 -59.07
N LYS A 73 -3.40 -14.75 -57.91
CA LYS A 73 -2.54 -15.58 -57.07
C LYS A 73 -3.25 -16.87 -56.67
N HIS A 74 -2.51 -17.96 -56.49
CA HIS A 74 -3.07 -19.26 -56.14
C HIS A 74 -3.82 -19.27 -54.78
N ASP A 75 -3.48 -18.35 -53.90
CA ASP A 75 -4.03 -18.15 -52.56
C ASP A 75 -4.99 -16.94 -52.47
N CYS A 76 -5.42 -16.36 -53.60
CA CYS A 76 -6.28 -15.16 -53.63
C CYS A 76 -7.66 -15.34 -52.95
N THR A 77 -8.03 -16.58 -52.63
CA THR A 77 -9.27 -16.92 -51.90
C THR A 77 -9.07 -17.03 -50.40
N VAL A 78 -7.83 -17.07 -49.92
CA VAL A 78 -7.48 -17.09 -48.50
C VAL A 78 -7.28 -15.65 -48.05
N PRO A 79 -8.06 -15.16 -47.07
CA PRO A 79 -7.90 -13.79 -46.59
C PRO A 79 -6.52 -13.63 -45.95
N PRO A 80 -5.75 -12.60 -46.34
CA PRO A 80 -4.45 -12.34 -45.74
C PRO A 80 -4.61 -12.05 -44.25
N ARG A 81 -3.76 -12.63 -43.42
CA ARG A 81 -3.75 -12.42 -41.97
C ARG A 81 -2.79 -11.28 -41.64
N LEU A 82 -3.32 -10.06 -41.58
CA LEU A 82 -2.52 -8.85 -41.41
C LEU A 82 -3.10 -7.97 -40.29
N ILE A 83 -2.25 -7.53 -39.37
CA ILE A 83 -2.56 -6.49 -38.40
C ILE A 83 -1.71 -5.26 -38.76
N VAL A 84 -2.37 -4.12 -38.95
CA VAL A 84 -1.75 -2.81 -39.13
C VAL A 84 -2.02 -1.99 -37.89
N TYR A 85 -1.00 -1.66 -37.10
CA TYR A 85 -1.12 -0.89 -35.86
C TYR A 85 -0.65 0.55 -36.05
N ILE A 86 -1.45 1.50 -35.59
CA ILE A 86 -1.20 2.93 -35.71
C ILE A 86 -1.33 3.57 -34.33
N PRO A 87 -0.22 4.07 -33.72
CA PRO A 87 -0.25 4.76 -32.43
C PRO A 87 -0.74 6.21 -32.59
N GLY A 88 -1.95 6.39 -33.10
CA GLY A 88 -2.54 7.69 -33.41
C GLY A 88 -4.03 7.61 -33.71
N ASN A 89 -4.66 8.78 -33.85
CA ASN A 89 -6.08 8.88 -34.18
C ASN A 89 -6.28 8.65 -35.69
N ARG A 90 -7.32 7.87 -36.03
CA ARG A 90 -7.72 7.64 -37.42
C ARG A 90 -7.95 8.92 -38.21
N ASN A 91 -8.56 9.94 -37.59
CA ASN A 91 -8.87 11.21 -38.25
C ASN A 91 -7.61 12.00 -38.67
N ASP A 92 -6.48 11.77 -37.99
CA ASP A 92 -5.23 12.47 -38.27
C ASP A 92 -4.47 11.86 -39.46
N THR A 93 -4.85 10.65 -39.89
CA THR A 93 -4.21 9.94 -40.99
C THR A 93 -4.54 10.48 -42.38
N ARG A 94 -5.52 11.39 -42.48
CA ARG A 94 -6.00 11.95 -43.76
C ARG A 94 -6.34 10.87 -44.80
N TYR A 95 -6.95 9.76 -44.34
CA TYR A 95 -7.35 8.62 -45.16
C TYR A 95 -6.18 7.86 -45.83
N ALA A 96 -4.96 7.97 -45.28
CA ALA A 96 -3.79 7.32 -45.85
C ALA A 96 -3.90 5.78 -45.94
N LEU A 97 -4.81 5.15 -45.19
CA LEU A 97 -5.00 3.70 -45.15
C LEU A 97 -6.40 3.26 -45.65
N ILE A 98 -7.12 4.13 -46.35
CA ILE A 98 -8.53 3.88 -46.73
C ILE A 98 -8.71 2.57 -47.51
N GLU A 99 -7.76 2.17 -48.35
CA GLU A 99 -7.85 0.92 -49.11
C GLU A 99 -7.79 -0.30 -48.17
N VAL A 100 -6.89 -0.26 -47.20
CA VAL A 100 -6.69 -1.31 -46.19
C VAL A 100 -7.90 -1.39 -45.25
N GLU A 101 -8.41 -0.25 -44.83
CA GLU A 101 -9.61 -0.15 -43.99
C GLU A 101 -10.84 -0.73 -44.66
N MET A 102 -10.97 -0.54 -45.99
CA MET A 102 -12.08 -1.08 -46.78
C MET A 102 -11.94 -2.58 -47.06
N ALA A 103 -10.71 -3.06 -47.23
CA ALA A 103 -10.43 -4.48 -47.41
C ALA A 103 -10.58 -5.29 -46.11
N GLY A 104 -10.42 -4.63 -44.95
CA GLY A 104 -10.38 -5.28 -43.65
C GLY A 104 -11.40 -4.77 -42.64
N ILE A 105 -10.96 -4.69 -41.38
CA ILE A 105 -11.75 -4.18 -40.26
C ILE A 105 -10.97 -3.16 -39.44
N VAL A 106 -11.66 -2.13 -38.97
CA VAL A 106 -11.07 -1.10 -38.12
C VAL A 106 -11.38 -1.38 -36.64
N LEU A 107 -10.34 -1.36 -35.81
CA LEU A 107 -10.43 -1.37 -34.34
C LEU A 107 -9.98 -0.01 -33.82
N GLU A 108 -10.80 0.62 -32.99
CA GLU A 108 -10.51 1.94 -32.43
C GLU A 108 -11.27 2.14 -31.10
N PRO A 109 -10.80 3.04 -30.21
CA PRO A 109 -11.50 3.37 -28.99
C PRO A 109 -12.91 3.90 -29.27
N GLY A 110 -13.93 3.26 -28.69
CA GLY A 110 -15.33 3.65 -28.87
C GLY A 110 -16.02 3.09 -30.13
N ALA A 111 -15.37 2.22 -30.89
CA ALA A 111 -15.98 1.62 -32.09
C ALA A 111 -17.23 0.78 -31.77
N HIS A 112 -18.19 0.80 -32.70
CA HIS A 112 -19.32 -0.12 -32.73
C HIS A 112 -19.21 -1.09 -33.91
N PRO A 113 -19.50 -2.39 -33.73
CA PRO A 113 -19.93 -3.06 -32.49
C PRO A 113 -18.79 -3.21 -31.45
N TRP A 114 -19.14 -3.52 -30.20
CA TRP A 114 -18.21 -3.47 -29.06
C TRP A 114 -16.97 -4.36 -29.20
N GLN A 115 -17.01 -5.41 -30.01
CA GLN A 115 -15.87 -6.28 -30.31
C GLN A 115 -14.75 -5.57 -31.08
N ARG A 116 -15.01 -4.36 -31.61
CA ARG A 116 -14.01 -3.50 -32.25
C ARG A 116 -13.49 -2.40 -31.33
N ASN A 117 -14.06 -2.28 -30.13
CA ASN A 117 -13.72 -1.22 -29.21
C ASN A 117 -12.45 -1.59 -28.44
N THR A 118 -11.38 -0.83 -28.69
CA THR A 118 -10.07 -1.02 -28.05
C THR A 118 -9.80 -0.01 -26.93
N ARG A 119 -10.82 0.68 -26.41
CA ARG A 119 -10.65 1.61 -25.28
C ARG A 119 -10.24 0.83 -24.03
N LEU A 120 -9.09 1.16 -23.43
CA LEU A 120 -8.51 0.41 -22.31
C LEU A 120 -9.47 0.31 -21.13
N ARG A 121 -10.15 1.40 -20.78
CA ARG A 121 -11.20 1.43 -19.75
C ARG A 121 -12.23 0.31 -19.95
N VAL A 122 -12.76 0.18 -21.17
CA VAL A 122 -13.85 -0.77 -21.49
C VAL A 122 -13.35 -2.21 -21.40
N ILE A 123 -12.14 -2.45 -21.90
CA ILE A 123 -11.49 -3.76 -21.85
C ILE A 123 -11.21 -4.15 -20.39
N ALA A 124 -10.62 -3.25 -19.61
CA ALA A 124 -10.38 -3.45 -18.18
C ALA A 124 -11.69 -3.75 -17.44
N GLU A 125 -12.72 -2.93 -17.62
CA GLU A 125 -14.03 -3.12 -16.97
C GLU A 125 -14.64 -4.50 -17.32
N GLN A 126 -14.53 -4.97 -18.56
CA GLN A 126 -15.02 -6.29 -18.98
C GLN A 126 -14.29 -7.45 -18.31
N VAL A 127 -12.96 -7.33 -18.15
CA VAL A 127 -12.17 -8.35 -17.46
C VAL A 127 -12.47 -8.34 -15.97
N PHE A 128 -12.40 -7.16 -15.33
CA PHE A 128 -12.63 -7.02 -13.90
C PHE A 128 -14.06 -7.34 -13.48
N LYS A 129 -15.08 -7.11 -14.32
CA LYS A 129 -16.46 -7.60 -14.06
C LYS A 129 -16.56 -9.12 -13.87
N LYS A 130 -15.61 -9.90 -14.41
CA LYS A 130 -15.60 -11.37 -14.27
C LYS A 130 -14.78 -11.84 -13.07
N ILE A 131 -13.72 -11.11 -12.70
CA ILE A 131 -12.76 -11.53 -11.65
C ILE A 131 -12.98 -10.82 -10.31
N ALA A 132 -13.37 -9.55 -10.33
CA ALA A 132 -13.63 -8.71 -9.16
C ALA A 132 -14.75 -7.70 -9.48
N PRO A 133 -16.03 -8.15 -9.45
CA PRO A 133 -17.16 -7.33 -9.87
C PRO A 133 -17.28 -6.02 -9.10
N ASP A 134 -17.01 -6.06 -7.79
CA ASP A 134 -17.19 -4.91 -6.89
C ASP A 134 -16.20 -3.77 -7.18
N SER A 135 -14.97 -4.10 -7.63
CA SER A 135 -13.94 -3.10 -7.94
C SER A 135 -13.90 -2.71 -9.42
N ALA A 136 -14.71 -3.34 -10.29
CA ALA A 136 -14.61 -3.16 -11.74
C ALA A 136 -14.92 -1.72 -12.18
N VAL A 137 -15.87 -1.05 -11.52
CA VAL A 137 -16.26 0.34 -11.83
C VAL A 137 -15.17 1.31 -11.43
N ASP A 138 -14.57 1.13 -10.25
CA ASP A 138 -13.50 2.00 -9.75
C ASP A 138 -12.22 1.85 -10.57
N ILE A 139 -11.86 0.62 -10.93
CA ILE A 139 -10.74 0.36 -11.85
C ILE A 139 -10.97 1.03 -13.19
N ALA A 140 -12.18 0.93 -13.75
CA ALA A 140 -12.52 1.60 -15.01
C ALA A 140 -12.38 3.13 -14.90
N ARG A 141 -12.78 3.72 -13.77
CA ARG A 141 -12.60 5.15 -13.50
C ARG A 141 -11.12 5.54 -13.44
N GLN A 142 -10.31 4.80 -12.68
CA GLN A 142 -8.87 5.05 -12.54
C GLN A 142 -8.12 4.94 -13.88
N VAL A 143 -8.55 4.03 -14.76
CA VAL A 143 -7.99 3.92 -16.12
C VAL A 143 -8.32 5.14 -16.96
N GLU A 144 -9.57 5.63 -16.91
CA GLU A 144 -9.99 6.84 -17.65
C GLU A 144 -9.24 8.09 -17.18
N GLU A 145 -8.92 8.16 -15.89
CA GLU A 145 -8.12 9.23 -15.28
C GLU A 145 -6.61 9.09 -15.57
N GLY A 146 -6.17 8.00 -16.22
CA GLY A 146 -4.77 7.75 -16.54
C GLY A 146 -3.92 7.29 -15.34
N ILE A 147 -4.55 6.90 -14.22
CA ILE A 147 -3.88 6.45 -13.00
C ILE A 147 -3.30 5.04 -13.17
N LEU A 148 -4.03 4.16 -13.86
CA LEU A 148 -3.68 2.77 -14.09
C LEU A 148 -3.26 2.51 -15.53
N THR A 149 -2.09 1.91 -15.71
CA THR A 149 -1.63 1.45 -17.03
C THR A 149 -2.03 0.01 -17.31
N LEU A 150 -1.89 -0.41 -18.57
CA LEU A 150 -2.15 -1.80 -18.97
C LEU A 150 -1.26 -2.82 -18.23
N GLU A 151 0.01 -2.51 -17.99
CA GLU A 151 0.88 -3.43 -17.24
C GLU A 151 0.43 -3.60 -15.79
N GLU A 152 -0.06 -2.52 -15.18
CA GLU A 152 -0.58 -2.53 -13.82
C GLU A 152 -1.89 -3.31 -13.72
N LEU A 153 -2.79 -3.10 -14.68
CA LEU A 153 -4.03 -3.88 -14.80
C LEU A 153 -3.74 -5.37 -14.97
N ASP A 154 -2.74 -5.73 -15.76
CA ASP A 154 -2.33 -7.11 -15.95
C ASP A 154 -1.81 -7.75 -14.65
N LYS A 155 -0.96 -7.04 -13.90
CA LYS A 155 -0.50 -7.47 -12.57
C LYS A 155 -1.69 -7.68 -11.62
N LEU A 156 -2.59 -6.70 -11.55
CA LEU A 156 -3.81 -6.79 -10.74
C LEU A 156 -4.67 -7.99 -11.13
N SER A 157 -4.81 -8.28 -12.43
CA SER A 157 -5.71 -9.33 -12.91
C SER A 157 -5.27 -10.76 -12.55
N ILE A 158 -3.96 -10.98 -12.39
CA ILE A 158 -3.40 -12.29 -12.02
C ILE A 158 -3.71 -12.61 -10.56
N GLU A 159 -3.71 -11.58 -9.71
CA GLU A 159 -3.78 -11.72 -8.26
C GLU A 159 -5.12 -11.28 -7.66
N ALA A 160 -6.08 -10.88 -8.49
CA ALA A 160 -7.41 -10.42 -8.08
C ALA A 160 -8.34 -11.58 -7.68
N GLU A 161 -8.00 -12.25 -6.58
CA GLU A 161 -9.00 -12.79 -5.66
C GLU A 161 -9.21 -11.74 -4.54
N GLY A 162 -10.15 -10.81 -4.75
CA GLY A 162 -11.00 -10.36 -3.66
C GLY A 162 -10.75 -9.03 -2.94
N ILE A 163 -9.88 -8.09 -3.35
CA ILE A 163 -9.79 -6.81 -2.60
C ILE A 163 -9.70 -5.57 -3.50
N ALA A 164 -10.59 -4.61 -3.24
CA ALA A 164 -10.70 -3.28 -3.85
C ALA A 164 -9.53 -2.32 -3.52
N THR A 165 -8.32 -2.85 -3.35
CA THR A 165 -7.11 -2.10 -2.93
C THR A 165 -6.02 -2.21 -4.02
N GLY A 166 -6.41 -1.95 -5.27
CA GLY A 166 -5.54 -2.13 -6.43
C GLY A 166 -4.35 -1.19 -6.45
N THR A 167 -4.56 0.11 -6.19
CA THR A 167 -3.50 1.11 -6.24
C THR A 167 -2.52 0.96 -5.09
N VAL A 168 -3.04 0.74 -3.87
CA VAL A 168 -2.23 0.51 -2.68
C VAL A 168 -1.36 -0.73 -2.88
N LYS A 169 -1.92 -1.82 -3.41
CA LYS A 169 -1.15 -3.02 -3.70
C LYS A 169 -0.06 -2.79 -4.74
N ILE A 170 -0.29 -1.95 -5.75
CA ILE A 170 0.73 -1.58 -6.74
C ILE A 170 1.87 -0.80 -6.09
N ILE A 171 1.56 0.12 -5.17
CA ILE A 171 2.54 0.99 -4.52
C ILE A 171 3.37 0.22 -3.48
N PHE A 172 2.69 -0.48 -2.56
CA PHE A 172 3.31 -1.13 -1.40
C PHE A 172 3.63 -2.61 -1.62
N GLY A 173 3.21 -3.20 -2.75
CA GLY A 173 3.38 -4.64 -3.03
C GLY A 173 2.47 -5.57 -2.22
N THR A 174 1.64 -5.04 -1.33
CA THR A 174 0.73 -5.78 -0.45
C THR A 174 -0.58 -5.01 -0.24
N ALA A 175 -1.66 -5.73 0.06
CA ALA A 175 -2.95 -5.17 0.45
C ALA A 175 -3.27 -5.37 1.95
N SER A 176 -2.31 -5.91 2.71
CA SER A 176 -2.43 -6.08 4.16
C SER A 176 -2.45 -4.72 4.84
N ALA A 177 -3.55 -4.37 5.50
CA ALA A 177 -3.69 -3.07 6.16
C ALA A 177 -2.59 -2.81 7.20
N VAL A 178 -2.13 -3.84 7.92
CA VAL A 178 -1.06 -3.71 8.91
C VAL A 178 0.28 -3.41 8.24
N ASP A 179 0.64 -4.14 7.18
CA ASP A 179 1.91 -3.93 6.49
C ASP A 179 1.95 -2.58 5.76
N VAL A 180 0.85 -2.21 5.10
CA VAL A 180 0.69 -0.91 4.43
C VAL A 180 0.76 0.23 5.45
N ALA A 181 0.04 0.13 6.58
CA ALA A 181 0.07 1.16 7.60
C ALA A 181 1.45 1.30 8.24
N LEU A 182 2.15 0.19 8.46
CA LEU A 182 3.50 0.21 9.00
C LEU A 182 4.49 0.89 8.05
N ASP A 183 4.49 0.50 6.78
CA ASP A 183 5.42 1.06 5.79
C ASP A 183 5.13 2.54 5.51
N PHE A 184 3.85 2.91 5.37
CA PHE A 184 3.42 4.30 5.23
C PHE A 184 3.75 5.16 6.46
N ALA A 185 3.62 4.61 7.67
CA ALA A 185 3.96 5.31 8.90
C ALA A 185 5.47 5.50 9.07
N ALA A 186 6.28 4.56 8.59
CA ALA A 186 7.72 4.54 8.84
C ALA A 186 8.57 5.16 7.73
N SER A 187 8.04 5.31 6.51
CA SER A 187 8.80 5.74 5.34
C SER A 187 8.09 6.82 4.52
N THR A 188 8.87 7.61 3.79
CA THR A 188 8.41 8.56 2.76
C THR A 188 8.68 8.05 1.34
N GLU A 189 9.20 6.84 1.19
CA GLU A 189 9.62 6.25 -0.09
C GLU A 189 8.49 6.22 -1.13
N HIS A 190 7.25 6.01 -0.67
CA HIS A 190 6.08 5.88 -1.52
C HIS A 190 5.31 7.20 -1.73
N ASP A 191 5.72 8.31 -1.12
CA ASP A 191 4.95 9.56 -1.14
C ASP A 191 4.71 10.09 -2.56
N GLU A 192 5.73 10.04 -3.42
CA GLU A 192 5.60 10.46 -4.81
C GLU A 192 4.63 9.57 -5.59
N ALA A 193 4.68 8.25 -5.38
CA ALA A 193 3.79 7.29 -6.03
C ALA A 193 2.34 7.43 -5.53
N ILE A 194 2.16 7.68 -4.23
CA ILE A 194 0.86 7.94 -3.60
C ILE A 194 0.22 9.20 -4.20
N LEU A 195 1.00 10.27 -4.38
CA LEU A 195 0.52 11.51 -5.01
C LEU A 195 0.22 11.30 -6.49
N ALA A 196 1.13 10.68 -7.24
CA ALA A 196 0.97 10.44 -8.67
C ALA A 196 -0.26 9.57 -8.99
N LYS A 197 -0.56 8.60 -8.12
CA LYS A 197 -1.70 7.68 -8.28
C LYS A 197 -2.93 8.03 -7.44
N GLN A 198 -2.94 9.18 -6.76
CA GLN A 198 -4.04 9.64 -5.91
C GLN A 198 -4.49 8.59 -4.87
N ALA A 199 -3.52 7.87 -4.28
CA ALA A 199 -3.80 6.69 -3.46
C ALA A 199 -4.27 7.02 -2.02
N ILE A 200 -4.27 8.29 -1.59
CA ILE A 200 -4.67 8.68 -0.23
C ILE A 200 -6.12 8.28 0.07
N THR A 201 -7.03 8.45 -0.89
CA THR A 201 -8.43 8.04 -0.71
C THR A 201 -8.55 6.52 -0.49
N GLU A 202 -7.76 5.73 -1.21
CA GLU A 202 -7.75 4.27 -1.09
C GLU A 202 -7.11 3.83 0.25
N LEU A 203 -6.04 4.50 0.68
CA LEU A 203 -5.43 4.31 2.00
C LEU A 203 -6.41 4.67 3.14
N ALA A 204 -7.15 5.77 3.01
CA ALA A 204 -8.16 6.18 3.97
C ALA A 204 -9.27 5.11 4.09
N GLY A 205 -9.74 4.57 2.95
CA GLY A 205 -10.70 3.48 2.92
C GLY A 205 -10.17 2.19 3.57
N LEU A 206 -8.93 1.81 3.27
CA LEU A 206 -8.28 0.63 3.84
C LEU A 206 -8.13 0.74 5.36
N PHE A 207 -7.60 1.88 5.85
CA PHE A 207 -7.38 2.06 7.29
C PHE A 207 -8.68 2.26 8.06
N HIS A 208 -9.70 2.88 7.47
CA HIS A 208 -11.01 2.99 8.09
C HIS A 208 -11.68 1.62 8.24
N SER A 209 -11.69 0.82 7.17
CA SER A 209 -12.34 -0.50 7.17
C SER A 209 -11.63 -1.51 8.08
N GLU A 210 -10.29 -1.58 8.02
CA GLU A 210 -9.54 -2.64 8.70
C GLU A 210 -9.00 -2.27 10.08
N LEU A 211 -8.77 -0.98 10.33
CA LEU A 211 -8.18 -0.47 11.57
C LEU A 211 -9.08 0.54 12.31
N SER A 212 -10.22 0.97 11.72
CA SER A 212 -11.03 2.09 12.24
C SER A 212 -10.24 3.38 12.47
N ILE A 213 -9.27 3.64 11.60
CA ILE A 213 -8.49 4.89 11.61
C ILE A 213 -9.00 5.79 10.49
N GLU A 214 -9.41 7.00 10.85
CA GLU A 214 -9.91 7.99 9.89
C GLU A 214 -8.79 8.87 9.37
N LEU A 215 -8.54 8.79 8.06
CA LEU A 215 -7.70 9.73 7.32
C LEU A 215 -8.55 10.64 6.44
N GLU A 216 -8.05 11.85 6.18
CA GLU A 216 -8.66 12.76 5.22
C GLU A 216 -8.32 12.30 3.79
N PRO A 217 -9.31 12.00 2.92
CA PRO A 217 -9.08 11.42 1.59
C PRO A 217 -8.26 12.30 0.62
N GLU A 218 -8.15 13.59 0.92
CA GLU A 218 -7.46 14.62 0.12
C GLU A 218 -6.25 15.22 0.86
N ALA A 219 -5.87 14.67 2.02
CA ALA A 219 -4.70 15.15 2.75
C ALA A 219 -3.41 14.83 2.00
N ASP A 220 -2.40 15.69 2.17
CA ASP A 220 -1.05 15.36 1.73
C ASP A 220 -0.49 14.17 2.55
N PRO A 221 0.45 13.37 1.99
CA PRO A 221 1.00 12.20 2.67
C PRO A 221 1.58 12.51 4.05
N VAL A 222 2.18 13.68 4.27
CA VAL A 222 2.78 14.05 5.56
C VAL A 222 1.70 14.28 6.61
N THR A 223 0.63 15.00 6.26
CA THR A 223 -0.52 15.22 7.15
C THR A 223 -1.24 13.92 7.47
N ALA A 224 -1.49 13.08 6.46
CA ALA A 224 -2.10 11.77 6.63
C ALA A 224 -1.24 10.86 7.54
N ARG A 225 0.09 10.86 7.35
CA ARG A 225 1.02 10.09 8.19
C ARG A 225 1.00 10.54 9.65
N LYS A 226 1.00 11.85 9.91
CA LYS A 226 0.89 12.37 11.28
C LYS A 226 -0.43 11.96 11.95
N LYS A 227 -1.54 11.99 11.22
CA LYS A 227 -2.82 11.46 11.73
C LYS A 227 -2.74 9.98 12.06
N LEU A 228 -2.12 9.19 11.20
CA LEU A 228 -1.88 7.77 11.44
C LEU A 228 -1.02 7.53 12.70
N TRP A 229 0.06 8.30 12.88
CA TRP A 229 0.90 8.23 14.10
C TRP A 229 0.09 8.47 15.37
N ARG A 230 -0.71 9.56 15.38
CA ARG A 230 -1.59 9.87 16.52
C ARG A 230 -2.54 8.73 16.81
N ALA A 231 -3.22 8.21 15.78
CA ALA A 231 -4.18 7.14 15.94
C ALA A 231 -3.54 5.87 16.50
N ILE A 232 -2.38 5.43 15.97
CA ILE A 232 -1.71 4.22 16.44
C ILE A 232 -1.23 4.37 17.89
N LEU A 233 -0.45 5.42 18.17
CA LEU A 233 0.25 5.56 19.44
C LEU A 233 -0.71 5.92 20.57
N MET A 234 -1.70 6.79 20.32
CA MET A 234 -2.69 7.13 21.34
C MET A 234 -3.65 5.98 21.61
N THR A 235 -3.94 5.13 20.61
CA THR A 235 -4.72 3.90 20.85
C THR A 235 -3.99 2.97 21.80
N GLU A 236 -2.68 2.75 21.62
CA GLU A 236 -1.91 1.91 22.55
C GLU A 236 -1.88 2.47 23.97
N LEU A 237 -1.54 3.75 24.13
CA LEU A 237 -1.50 4.40 25.43
C LEU A 237 -2.84 4.32 26.16
N LEU A 238 -3.93 4.73 25.50
CA LEU A 238 -5.24 4.77 26.14
C LEU A 238 -5.83 3.37 26.36
N SER A 239 -5.48 2.38 25.53
CA SER A 239 -5.89 0.98 25.74
C SER A 239 -5.24 0.36 26.96
N GLY A 240 -4.01 0.76 27.30
CA GLY A 240 -3.35 0.35 28.55
C GLY A 240 -3.94 0.98 29.81
N LEU A 241 -4.67 2.10 29.67
CA LEU A 241 -5.33 2.77 30.79
C LEU A 241 -6.75 2.24 31.00
N SER A 242 -7.14 2.05 32.27
CA SER A 242 -8.54 1.82 32.63
C SER A 242 -9.40 3.03 32.23
N LYS A 243 -10.68 2.80 31.89
CA LYS A 243 -11.59 3.87 31.43
C LYS A 243 -11.64 5.08 32.38
N ASP A 244 -11.63 4.83 33.69
CA ASP A 244 -11.68 5.88 34.72
C ASP A 244 -10.37 6.67 34.87
N ALA A 245 -9.26 6.13 34.36
CA ALA A 245 -7.93 6.73 34.40
C ALA A 245 -7.59 7.55 33.14
N ARG A 246 -8.48 7.56 32.14
CA ARG A 246 -8.24 8.26 30.88
C ARG A 246 -8.48 9.76 31.06
N PRO A 247 -7.53 10.63 30.67
CA PRO A 247 -7.74 12.07 30.69
C PRO A 247 -8.95 12.46 29.82
N ALA A 248 -9.78 13.38 30.33
CA ALA A 248 -11.00 13.83 29.64
C ALA A 248 -10.68 14.53 28.31
N GLU A 249 -9.49 15.14 28.22
CA GLU A 249 -8.92 15.83 27.06
C GLU A 249 -8.86 14.93 25.81
N PHE A 250 -8.74 13.60 26.00
CA PHE A 250 -8.65 12.63 24.91
C PHE A 250 -9.97 11.94 24.58
N SER A 251 -11.05 12.27 25.29
CA SER A 251 -12.36 11.63 25.07
C SER A 251 -13.00 11.97 23.72
N SER A 252 -12.58 13.07 23.09
CA SER A 252 -13.04 13.51 21.77
C SER A 252 -12.23 12.94 20.60
N MET A 253 -11.16 12.19 20.88
CA MET A 253 -10.32 11.62 19.83
C MET A 253 -11.05 10.46 19.13
N ALA A 254 -11.11 10.53 17.79
CA ALA A 254 -11.59 9.42 16.97
C ALA A 254 -10.53 8.32 16.94
N LEU A 255 -10.64 7.37 17.87
CA LEU A 255 -9.77 6.20 18.00
C LEU A 255 -10.60 4.92 17.86
N PRO A 256 -9.99 3.81 17.44
CA PRO A 256 -10.66 2.52 17.39
C PRO A 256 -11.23 2.13 18.76
N ASP A 257 -12.52 1.77 18.78
CA ASP A 257 -13.25 1.40 19.99
C ASP A 257 -13.56 -0.11 20.05
N ARG A 258 -13.58 -0.78 18.89
CA ARG A 258 -13.81 -2.22 18.77
C ARG A 258 -12.56 -3.02 19.15
N PRO A 259 -12.69 -4.06 19.99
CA PRO A 259 -11.55 -4.88 20.41
C PRO A 259 -10.71 -5.44 19.25
N GLU A 260 -11.37 -5.89 18.17
CA GLU A 260 -10.70 -6.45 16.98
C GLU A 260 -9.76 -5.46 16.29
N HIS A 261 -10.12 -4.17 16.23
CA HIS A 261 -9.31 -3.13 15.61
C HIS A 261 -8.22 -2.63 16.56
N VAL A 262 -8.55 -2.52 17.85
CA VAL A 262 -7.57 -2.18 18.90
C VAL A 262 -6.45 -3.21 18.90
N ASP A 263 -6.76 -4.52 18.90
CA ASP A 263 -5.75 -5.59 18.89
C ASP A 263 -4.84 -5.51 17.65
N LYS A 264 -5.39 -5.20 16.47
CA LYS A 264 -4.58 -4.97 15.25
C LYS A 264 -3.64 -3.78 15.39
N VAL A 265 -4.12 -2.67 15.96
CA VAL A 265 -3.31 -1.46 16.18
C VAL A 265 -2.21 -1.68 17.22
N LEU A 266 -2.51 -2.40 18.31
CA LEU A 266 -1.53 -2.81 19.31
C LEU A 266 -0.45 -3.72 18.68
N HIS A 267 -0.88 -4.68 17.86
CA HIS A 267 0.03 -5.54 17.12
C HIS A 267 0.94 -4.73 16.19
N LEU A 268 0.38 -3.79 15.43
CA LEU A 268 1.12 -2.89 14.56
C LEU A 268 2.17 -2.09 15.34
N CYS A 269 1.79 -1.49 16.48
CA CYS A 269 2.70 -0.72 17.31
C CYS A 269 3.88 -1.57 17.82
N ASN A 270 3.58 -2.79 18.27
CA ASN A 270 4.59 -3.74 18.72
C ASN A 270 5.54 -4.18 17.58
N VAL A 271 5.02 -4.45 16.38
CA VAL A 271 5.83 -4.78 15.20
C VAL A 271 6.72 -3.60 14.81
N TRP A 272 6.17 -2.38 14.80
CA TRP A 272 6.90 -1.17 14.45
C TRP A 272 8.07 -0.92 15.40
N ARG A 273 7.82 -1.00 16.72
CA ARG A 273 8.84 -0.81 17.76
C ARG A 273 10.00 -1.80 17.65
N ASN A 274 9.70 -3.05 17.28
CA ASN A 274 10.68 -4.14 17.26
C ASN A 274 11.42 -4.30 15.91
N ARG A 275 10.95 -3.68 14.82
CA ARG A 275 11.63 -3.70 13.52
C ARG A 275 12.82 -2.74 13.49
N VAL A 276 14.01 -3.26 13.20
CA VAL A 276 15.28 -2.50 13.24
C VAL A 276 15.32 -1.39 12.18
N ASP A 277 14.80 -1.67 10.99
CA ASP A 277 14.75 -0.75 9.86
C ASP A 277 13.78 0.43 10.10
N TYR A 278 12.67 0.20 10.81
CA TYR A 278 11.68 1.25 11.11
C TYR A 278 11.80 1.86 12.50
N ARG A 279 12.72 1.37 13.33
CA ARG A 279 12.93 1.83 14.70
C ARG A 279 13.14 3.34 14.83
N LYS A 280 13.96 3.94 13.94
CA LYS A 280 14.21 5.38 13.97
C LYS A 280 12.92 6.18 13.72
N ALA A 281 12.10 5.72 12.78
CA ALA A 281 10.82 6.36 12.47
C ALA A 281 9.82 6.21 13.63
N TYR A 282 9.81 5.06 14.33
CA TYR A 282 9.02 4.90 15.55
C TYR A 282 9.42 5.92 16.63
N ILE A 283 10.73 6.09 16.86
CA ILE A 283 11.24 7.04 17.85
C ILE A 283 10.82 8.47 17.51
N GLU A 284 10.92 8.85 16.24
CA GLU A 284 10.47 10.16 15.76
C GLU A 284 8.97 10.35 15.97
N ALA A 285 8.16 9.39 15.55
CA ALA A 285 6.70 9.43 15.67
C ALA A 285 6.25 9.54 17.14
N ALA A 286 6.86 8.75 18.02
CA ALA A 286 6.57 8.77 19.45
C ALA A 286 6.93 10.12 20.09
N ARG A 287 8.10 10.69 19.79
CA ARG A 287 8.51 12.00 20.31
C ARG A 287 7.65 13.13 19.77
N ALA A 288 7.32 13.10 18.49
CA ALA A 288 6.46 14.11 17.86
C ALA A 288 5.06 14.10 18.47
N THR A 289 4.48 12.91 18.63
CA THR A 289 3.14 12.73 19.20
C THR A 289 3.12 13.07 20.70
N GLU A 290 4.14 12.67 21.46
CA GLU A 290 4.29 13.06 22.87
C GLU A 290 4.32 14.57 23.05
N SER A 291 5.14 15.26 22.26
CA SER A 291 5.27 16.73 22.31
C SER A 291 3.98 17.43 21.88
N GLU A 292 3.25 16.87 20.92
CA GLU A 292 2.00 17.45 20.43
C GLU A 292 0.91 17.45 21.50
N PHE A 293 0.77 16.34 22.24
CA PHE A 293 -0.26 16.20 23.27
C PHE A 293 0.20 16.61 24.67
N GLY A 294 1.46 17.03 24.85
CA GLY A 294 1.97 17.43 26.16
C GLY A 294 1.94 16.30 27.20
N LEU A 295 2.12 15.04 26.77
CA LEU A 295 1.88 13.87 27.64
C LEU A 295 2.78 13.82 28.86
N SER A 296 3.98 14.40 28.76
CA SER A 296 4.96 14.51 29.86
C SER A 296 4.44 15.31 31.06
N ASP A 297 3.42 16.16 30.88
CA ASP A 297 2.87 17.03 31.93
C ASP A 297 1.58 16.48 32.54
N LEU A 298 1.06 15.36 32.02
CA LEU A 298 -0.16 14.73 32.51
C LEU A 298 0.10 13.87 33.75
N ASP A 299 -0.81 13.96 34.73
CA ASP A 299 -0.80 13.10 35.90
C ASP A 299 -1.54 11.79 35.60
N LEU A 300 -0.80 10.80 35.12
CA LEU A 300 -1.31 9.47 34.77
C LEU A 300 -0.96 8.45 35.86
N PRO A 301 -1.86 7.50 36.18
CA PRO A 301 -1.63 6.53 37.24
C PRO A 301 -0.53 5.55 36.86
N THR A 302 0.58 5.60 37.61
CA THR A 302 1.83 4.90 37.29
C THR A 302 1.73 3.38 37.35
N ASP A 303 0.78 2.82 38.10
CA ASP A 303 0.52 1.38 38.17
C ASP A 303 0.04 0.80 36.83
N LYS A 304 -0.68 1.59 36.02
CA LYS A 304 -1.17 1.20 34.69
C LYS A 304 -0.16 1.47 33.58
N LEU A 305 0.87 2.28 33.85
CA LEU A 305 1.89 2.63 32.87
C LEU A 305 3.03 1.62 32.79
N ALA A 306 3.20 0.76 33.80
CA ALA A 306 4.34 -0.15 33.91
C ALA A 306 4.46 -1.11 32.72
N ASP A 307 3.33 -1.51 32.14
CA ASP A 307 3.26 -2.45 31.01
C ASP A 307 3.43 -1.76 29.63
N LEU A 308 3.48 -0.42 29.59
CA LEU A 308 3.48 0.34 28.35
C LEU A 308 4.89 0.77 27.92
N GLU A 309 5.15 0.66 26.62
CA GLU A 309 6.41 1.09 25.99
C GLU A 309 6.18 2.05 24.81
N THR A 310 5.01 2.69 24.78
CA THR A 310 4.60 3.56 23.67
C THR A 310 5.47 4.81 23.56
N PHE A 311 5.62 5.54 24.66
CA PHE A 311 6.20 6.88 24.68
C PHE A 311 7.41 7.01 25.62
N PRO A 312 8.38 7.88 25.32
CA PRO A 312 9.55 8.07 26.17
C PRO A 312 9.25 8.69 27.54
N PHE A 313 8.20 9.53 27.69
CA PHE A 313 7.87 10.09 29.02
C PHE A 313 7.53 9.02 30.07
N LEU A 314 7.08 7.83 29.64
CA LEU A 314 6.75 6.73 30.52
C LEU A 314 7.95 6.33 31.40
N GLU A 315 9.17 6.33 30.84
CA GLU A 315 10.38 6.03 31.62
C GLU A 315 10.61 7.07 32.72
N LYS A 316 10.40 8.35 32.42
CA LYS A 316 10.53 9.42 33.41
C LYS A 316 9.49 9.29 34.52
N ALA A 317 8.22 9.03 34.18
CA ALA A 317 7.14 8.87 35.14
C ALA A 317 7.36 7.65 36.05
N LEU A 318 7.75 6.51 35.46
CA LEU A 318 8.00 5.27 36.19
C LEU A 318 9.27 5.36 37.06
N LEU A 319 10.33 6.03 36.61
CA LEU A 319 11.52 6.29 37.44
C LEU A 319 11.18 7.12 38.68
N LEU A 320 10.38 8.20 38.53
CA LEU A 320 9.92 9.00 39.66
C LEU A 320 9.06 8.18 40.63
N CYS A 321 8.24 7.26 40.11
CA CYS A 321 7.48 6.33 40.94
C CYS A 321 8.41 5.41 41.74
N ALA A 322 9.43 4.85 41.09
CA ALA A 322 10.39 3.97 41.74
C ALA A 322 11.20 4.68 42.83
N ASP A 323 11.62 5.93 42.56
CA ASP A 323 12.31 6.77 43.55
C ASP A 323 11.43 7.03 44.78
N ARG A 324 10.13 7.30 44.59
CA ARG A 324 9.17 7.45 45.70
C ARG A 324 9.03 6.16 46.49
N CYS A 325 8.88 5.01 45.84
CA CYS A 325 8.83 3.71 46.53
C CYS A 325 10.08 3.46 47.39
N LEU A 326 11.27 3.85 46.93
CA LEU A 326 12.51 3.76 47.73
C LEU A 326 12.48 4.68 48.96
N LEU A 327 12.00 5.91 48.80
CA LEU A 327 11.93 6.90 49.88
C LEU A 327 10.86 6.56 50.92
N ASP A 328 9.73 5.98 50.48
CA ASP A 328 8.59 5.61 51.33
C ASP A 328 8.79 4.27 52.05
N GLY A 329 9.93 3.59 51.84
CA GLY A 329 10.26 2.34 52.51
C GLY A 329 9.62 1.10 51.88
N SER A 330 9.29 1.17 50.58
CA SER A 330 8.78 0.06 49.77
C SER A 330 9.81 -0.43 48.74
N PRO A 331 11.02 -0.87 49.14
CA PRO A 331 12.09 -1.20 48.20
C PRO A 331 11.78 -2.42 47.31
N HIS A 332 10.90 -3.32 47.75
CA HIS A 332 10.48 -4.47 46.94
C HIS A 332 9.72 -4.06 45.66
N GLU A 333 8.90 -3.02 45.72
CA GLU A 333 8.16 -2.51 44.56
C GLU A 333 9.08 -1.82 43.56
N ALA A 334 9.99 -0.97 44.06
CA ALA A 334 11.02 -0.33 43.25
C ALA A 334 11.94 -1.35 42.55
N PHE A 335 12.32 -2.42 43.26
CA PHE A 335 13.14 -3.50 42.71
C PHE A 335 12.41 -4.20 41.55
N ARG A 336 11.15 -4.60 41.75
CA ARG A 336 10.35 -5.26 40.71
C ARG A 336 10.22 -4.39 39.46
N LEU A 337 9.83 -3.12 39.65
CA LEU A 337 9.66 -2.18 38.53
C LEU A 337 10.97 -1.97 37.77
N ALA A 338 12.10 -1.85 38.46
CA ALA A 338 13.40 -1.69 37.81
C ALA A 338 13.81 -2.93 36.99
N GLN A 339 13.51 -4.14 37.47
CA GLN A 339 13.80 -5.37 36.72
C GLN A 339 12.98 -5.48 35.42
N GLU A 340 11.71 -5.07 35.48
CA GLU A 340 10.82 -5.06 34.32
C GLU A 340 11.26 -4.01 33.28
N ARG A 341 11.61 -2.79 33.74
CA ARG A 341 11.87 -1.64 32.86
C ARG A 341 13.30 -1.51 32.33
N LYS A 342 14.31 -2.05 33.01
CA LYS A 342 15.73 -1.87 32.62
C LYS A 342 16.06 -2.34 31.19
N ASN A 343 15.32 -3.32 30.68
CA ASN A 343 15.48 -3.85 29.32
C ASN A 343 14.29 -3.49 28.40
N SER A 344 13.43 -2.54 28.80
CA SER A 344 12.37 -2.02 27.94
C SER A 344 12.95 -1.33 26.71
N PHE A 345 12.13 -1.16 25.68
CA PHE A 345 12.53 -0.46 24.45
C PHE A 345 13.20 0.90 24.74
N TRP A 346 12.55 1.78 25.49
CA TRP A 346 13.07 3.13 25.76
C TRP A 346 14.30 3.14 26.65
N SER A 347 14.47 2.15 27.52
CA SER A 347 15.71 1.98 28.29
C SER A 347 16.87 1.55 27.40
N LEU A 348 16.64 0.67 26.42
CA LEU A 348 17.68 0.26 25.47
C LEU A 348 18.04 1.37 24.47
N GLU A 349 17.07 2.22 24.11
CA GLU A 349 17.30 3.35 23.20
C GLU A 349 17.97 4.57 23.87
N ASP A 350 17.79 4.77 25.18
CA ASP A 350 18.47 5.83 25.94
C ASP A 350 19.35 5.24 27.06
N PRO A 351 20.69 5.22 26.88
CA PRO A 351 21.64 4.73 27.88
C PRO A 351 21.50 5.41 29.25
N THR A 352 20.99 6.64 29.30
CA THR A 352 20.74 7.37 30.55
C THR A 352 19.63 6.71 31.35
N ASN A 353 18.54 6.32 30.69
CA ASN A 353 17.42 5.62 31.34
C ASN A 353 17.87 4.24 31.80
N GLN A 354 18.63 3.50 30.98
CA GLN A 354 19.19 2.21 31.38
C GLN A 354 20.05 2.31 32.65
N LEU A 355 20.91 3.32 32.74
CA LEU A 355 21.76 3.55 33.91
C LEU A 355 20.93 3.92 35.15
N ARG A 356 19.90 4.75 34.99
CA ARG A 356 18.99 5.12 36.09
C ARG A 356 18.23 3.92 36.62
N TRP A 357 17.70 3.06 35.74
CA TRP A 357 17.06 1.82 36.17
C TRP A 357 18.03 0.86 36.87
N ALA A 358 19.26 0.75 36.38
CA ALA A 358 20.30 -0.02 37.06
C ALA A 358 20.61 0.55 38.45
N LEU A 359 20.60 1.88 38.62
CA LEU A 359 20.80 2.52 39.92
C LEU A 359 19.65 2.18 40.87
N VAL A 360 18.40 2.35 40.45
CA VAL A 360 17.20 2.00 41.23
C VAL A 360 17.23 0.54 41.66
N GLU A 361 17.52 -0.38 40.73
CA GLU A 361 17.63 -1.82 41.00
C GLU A 361 18.64 -2.11 42.11
N ASN A 362 19.86 -1.55 41.99
CA ASN A 362 20.92 -1.76 42.98
C ASN A 362 20.59 -1.12 44.33
N SER A 363 20.03 0.08 44.34
CA SER A 363 19.59 0.76 45.57
C SER A 363 18.52 -0.03 46.30
N ALA A 364 17.50 -0.51 45.58
CA ALA A 364 16.44 -1.34 46.13
C ALA A 364 17.00 -2.66 46.71
N HIS A 365 17.91 -3.31 45.97
CA HIS A 365 18.54 -4.55 46.42
C HIS A 365 19.34 -4.37 47.72
N ILE A 366 20.08 -3.25 47.86
CA ILE A 366 20.82 -2.93 49.10
C ILE A 366 19.86 -2.75 50.29
N LEU A 367 18.74 -2.04 50.10
CA LEU A 367 17.74 -1.83 51.16
C LEU A 367 17.11 -3.15 51.61
N ILE A 368 16.67 -3.99 50.67
CA ILE A 368 16.10 -5.32 50.95
C ILE A 368 17.11 -6.20 51.70
N LEU A 369 18.37 -6.18 51.28
CA LEU A 369 19.44 -6.91 51.96
C LEU A 369 19.63 -6.43 53.40
N GLY A 370 19.62 -5.12 53.61
CA GLY A 370 19.70 -4.48 54.92
C GLY A 370 18.56 -4.90 55.85
N GLU A 371 17.32 -4.91 55.36
CA GLU A 371 16.14 -5.38 56.09
C GLU A 371 16.28 -6.85 56.51
N ARG A 372 16.73 -7.71 55.57
CA ARG A 372 16.96 -9.13 55.84
C ARG A 372 18.02 -9.34 56.94
N ILE A 373 19.15 -8.64 56.85
CA ILE A 373 20.23 -8.72 57.85
C ILE A 373 19.72 -8.24 59.21
N ARG A 374 18.99 -7.12 59.25
CA ARG A 374 18.40 -6.59 60.49
C ARG A 374 17.43 -7.59 61.14
N ALA A 375 16.56 -8.21 60.35
CA ALA A 375 15.63 -9.23 60.83
C ALA A 375 16.35 -10.45 61.41
N GLN A 376 17.44 -10.90 60.77
CA GLN A 376 18.29 -12.00 61.29
C GLN A 376 18.97 -11.64 62.61
N LEU A 377 19.50 -10.42 62.74
CA LEU A 377 20.14 -9.95 63.97
C LEU A 377 19.15 -9.86 65.15
N ILE A 378 17.91 -9.42 64.89
CA ILE A 378 16.85 -9.38 65.92
C ILE A 378 16.51 -10.80 66.41
N LYS A 379 16.37 -11.77 65.50
CA LYS A 379 16.11 -13.19 65.84
C LYS A 379 17.24 -13.79 66.69
N LEU A 380 18.49 -13.47 66.37
CA LEU A 380 19.66 -13.93 67.13
C LEU A 380 19.73 -13.33 68.54
N LYS A 381 19.31 -12.08 68.72
CA LYS A 381 19.26 -11.42 70.05
C LYS A 381 18.10 -11.92 70.92
N GLY A 382 16.97 -12.32 70.34
CA GLY A 382 15.82 -12.87 71.07
C GLY A 382 15.91 -14.36 71.40
N SER A 383 16.97 -15.05 70.96
CA SER A 383 17.23 -16.47 71.24
C SER A 383 18.34 -16.70 72.30
N ARG A 384 18.78 -15.63 72.96
CA ARG A 384 19.61 -15.63 74.18
C ARG A 384 18.77 -15.07 75.31
#